data_AF-A0AAW9ATD0-F1
#
_entry.id   AF-A0AAW9ATD0-F1
#
_cell.length_a   1.000
_cell.length_b   1.000
_cell.length_c   1.000
_cell.angle_alpha   90.00
_cell.angle_beta   90.00
_cell.angle_gamma   90.00
#
_symmetry.space_group_name_H-M   'P 1'
#
loop_
_entity.id
_entity.type
_entity.pdbx_description
1 polymer ?
#
loop_
_entity_poly.entity_id
_entity_poly.type
_entity_poly.pdbx_seq_one_letter_code
_entity_poly.pdbx_strand_id
1 'polypeptide(L)'
;MFSNKINHTIGQGQVITSQNIFDLEMLLLDSDGMLNVVSEKELSQFTRKQFQFFCIKHGFYSIPTLELIEFIRGKILNIEKAIEIGSGNGVYGRSLGIIATDNFMQDPRKASKFSGVISEYSKLGQEVVPYGDNVIELDGREAVRKYKAETVVCSWVTHKYNPIKMHLGGNKFGVDFKWILDRNHTKRLILVGNKNTHKNNPIMELPHQEFDLDGQIYSRSAMPELDRVFIWDC
;
A
#
# COMPACT_ATOMS: atom_id res chain seq x y z
N MET A 1 -18.26 18.82 -25.30
CA MET A 1 -17.00 18.30 -24.70
C MET A 1 -17.27 16.88 -24.23
N PHE A 2 -16.59 15.90 -24.81
CA PHE A 2 -16.83 14.49 -24.53
C PHE A 2 -16.38 14.15 -23.10
N SER A 3 -17.35 14.07 -22.18
CA SER A 3 -17.18 13.38 -20.90
C SER A 3 -17.10 11.88 -21.20
N ASN A 4 -15.92 11.37 -21.50
CA ASN A 4 -15.67 9.94 -21.44
C ASN A 4 -15.83 9.51 -19.98
N LYS A 5 -17.00 8.96 -19.64
CA LYS A 5 -17.23 8.26 -18.38
C LYS A 5 -16.40 6.97 -18.41
N ILE A 6 -15.13 7.06 -18.05
CA ILE A 6 -14.32 5.88 -17.78
C ILE A 6 -14.80 5.37 -16.43
N ASN A 7 -15.58 4.28 -16.47
CA ASN A 7 -15.99 3.55 -15.28
C ASN A 7 -14.77 2.77 -14.80
N HIS A 8 -14.23 3.14 -13.63
CA HIS A 8 -13.16 2.34 -13.02
C HIS A 8 -13.76 1.34 -12.04
N THR A 9 -13.27 0.09 -12.10
CA THR A 9 -13.75 -1.00 -11.25
C THR A 9 -12.77 -1.23 -10.09
N ILE A 10 -13.23 -1.03 -8.85
CA ILE A 10 -12.49 -1.50 -7.66
C ILE A 10 -12.55 -3.03 -7.64
N GLY A 11 -11.59 -3.71 -6.99
CA GLY A 11 -11.52 -5.17 -6.81
C GLY A 11 -12.72 -5.85 -6.11
N GLN A 12 -13.90 -5.24 -6.11
CA GLN A 12 -15.18 -5.73 -5.61
C GLN A 12 -16.36 -5.41 -6.57
N GLY A 13 -16.09 -5.01 -7.83
CA GLY A 13 -17.14 -4.71 -8.80
C GLY A 13 -17.84 -3.35 -8.60
N GLN A 14 -17.34 -2.51 -7.70
CA GLN A 14 -17.83 -1.14 -7.54
C GLN A 14 -17.34 -0.26 -8.69
N VAL A 15 -18.28 0.38 -9.38
CA VAL A 15 -18.03 1.40 -10.39
C VAL A 15 -17.92 2.75 -9.70
N ILE A 16 -16.74 3.38 -9.76
CA ILE A 16 -16.59 4.76 -9.31
C ILE A 16 -16.89 5.71 -10.46
N THR A 17 -17.82 6.63 -10.23
CA THR A 17 -18.09 7.75 -11.15
C THR A 17 -16.99 8.79 -11.05
N SER A 18 -16.59 9.37 -12.19
CA SER A 18 -15.64 10.49 -12.24
C SER A 18 -15.97 11.57 -11.21
N GLN A 19 -14.96 12.07 -10.52
CA GLN A 19 -15.04 13.15 -9.53
C GLN A 19 -14.18 14.33 -10.00
N ASN A 20 -14.56 15.56 -9.61
CA ASN A 20 -13.63 16.67 -9.70
C ASN A 20 -12.56 16.52 -8.61
N ILE A 21 -11.31 16.28 -9.01
CA ILE A 21 -10.17 16.07 -8.12
C ILE A 21 -9.02 17.04 -8.41
N PHE A 22 -9.26 18.13 -9.16
CA PHE A 22 -8.20 19.06 -9.55
C PHE A 22 -7.45 19.63 -8.34
N ASP A 23 -8.16 20.14 -7.33
CA ASP A 23 -7.54 20.68 -6.12
C ASP A 23 -6.84 19.59 -5.29
N LEU A 24 -7.36 18.35 -5.33
CA LEU A 24 -6.75 17.21 -4.66
C LEU A 24 -5.45 16.78 -5.34
N GLU A 25 -5.41 16.82 -6.68
CA GLU A 25 -4.20 16.59 -7.48
C GLU A 25 -3.15 17.66 -7.22
N MET A 26 -3.54 18.94 -7.19
CA MET A 26 -2.63 20.03 -6.86
C MET A 26 -2.04 19.93 -5.45
N LEU A 27 -2.81 19.39 -4.49
CA LEU A 27 -2.36 19.20 -3.12
C LEU A 27 -1.44 17.98 -2.98
N LEU A 28 -1.81 16.85 -3.60
CA LEU A 28 -1.17 15.56 -3.34
C LEU A 28 -0.08 15.18 -4.32
N LEU A 29 0.01 15.78 -5.50
CA LEU A 29 1.02 15.42 -6.50
C LEU A 29 2.07 16.51 -6.63
N ASP A 30 3.34 16.13 -6.61
CA ASP A 30 4.42 17.02 -7.01
C ASP A 30 4.53 17.11 -8.55
N SER A 31 5.53 17.85 -9.04
CA SER A 31 5.78 18.04 -10.48
C SER A 31 6.09 16.74 -11.23
N ASP A 32 6.53 15.70 -10.53
CA ASP A 32 6.87 14.39 -11.09
C ASP A 32 5.73 13.38 -10.92
N GLY A 33 4.59 13.81 -10.36
CA GLY A 33 3.43 12.96 -10.11
C GLY A 33 3.60 12.04 -8.89
N MET A 34 4.54 12.34 -7.99
CA MET A 34 4.74 11.58 -6.75
C MET A 34 3.86 12.12 -5.63
N LEU A 35 3.46 11.23 -4.72
CA LEU A 35 2.61 11.62 -3.59
C LEU A 35 3.36 12.50 -2.59
N ASN A 36 2.78 13.65 -2.28
CA ASN A 36 3.10 14.45 -1.10
C ASN A 36 2.35 13.93 0.13
N VAL A 37 2.96 14.13 1.29
CA VAL A 37 2.32 13.88 2.58
C VAL A 37 1.85 15.21 3.13
N VAL A 38 0.55 15.28 3.45
CA VAL A 38 -0.13 16.46 3.98
C VAL A 38 -0.89 16.10 5.26
N SER A 39 -1.33 17.10 6.02
CA SER A 39 -2.07 16.85 7.27
C SER A 39 -3.48 16.29 7.01
N GLU A 40 -4.03 15.58 7.99
CA GLU A 40 -5.46 15.18 7.98
C GLU A 40 -6.35 16.40 7.78
N LYS A 41 -6.02 17.52 8.42
CA LYS A 41 -6.76 18.79 8.31
C LYS A 41 -6.88 19.26 6.87
N GLU A 42 -5.81 19.22 6.09
CA GLU A 42 -5.82 19.60 4.67
C GLU A 42 -6.64 18.62 3.83
N LEU A 43 -6.70 17.35 4.21
CA LEU A 43 -7.49 16.33 3.52
C LEU A 43 -8.97 16.34 3.91
N SER A 44 -9.31 16.82 5.10
CA SER A 44 -10.68 16.85 5.62
C SER A 44 -11.68 17.62 4.74
N GLN A 45 -11.19 18.52 3.88
CA GLN A 45 -12.02 19.28 2.93
C GLN A 45 -12.51 18.45 1.73
N PHE A 46 -11.92 17.28 1.49
CA PHE A 46 -12.26 16.42 0.35
C PHE A 46 -13.16 15.25 0.77
N THR A 47 -13.97 14.80 -0.18
CA THR A 47 -14.88 13.67 0.03
C THR A 47 -14.19 12.33 -0.17
N ARG A 48 -14.72 11.28 0.48
CA ARG A 48 -14.23 9.90 0.29
C ARG A 48 -14.27 9.43 -1.16
N LYS A 49 -15.27 9.84 -1.95
CA LYS A 49 -15.35 9.52 -3.38
C LYS A 49 -14.20 10.15 -4.17
N GLN A 50 -13.80 11.37 -3.82
CA GLN A 50 -12.64 12.02 -4.45
C GLN A 50 -11.35 11.26 -4.15
N PHE A 51 -11.13 10.84 -2.90
CA PHE A 51 -9.96 10.01 -2.55
C PHE A 51 -9.92 8.68 -3.30
N GLN A 52 -11.05 7.98 -3.34
CA GLN A 52 -11.13 6.70 -4.05
C GLN A 52 -10.87 6.89 -5.55
N PHE A 53 -11.51 7.89 -6.18
CA PHE A 53 -11.31 8.19 -7.59
C PHE A 53 -9.87 8.61 -7.89
N PHE A 54 -9.29 9.48 -7.08
CA PHE A 54 -7.89 9.91 -7.18
C PHE A 54 -6.94 8.72 -7.10
N CYS A 55 -7.09 7.87 -6.08
CA CYS A 55 -6.22 6.71 -5.89
C CYS A 55 -6.30 5.74 -7.08
N ILE A 56 -7.50 5.50 -7.60
CA ILE A 56 -7.68 4.61 -8.76
C ILE A 56 -7.12 5.23 -10.04
N LYS A 57 -7.39 6.51 -10.27
CA LYS A 57 -6.91 7.25 -11.45
C LYS A 57 -5.39 7.29 -11.52
N HIS A 58 -4.71 7.32 -10.38
CA HIS A 58 -3.25 7.47 -10.32
C HIS A 58 -2.52 6.20 -9.84
N GLY A 59 -3.22 5.08 -9.70
CA GLY A 59 -2.58 3.81 -9.31
C GLY A 59 -2.08 3.75 -7.85
N PHE A 60 -2.64 4.56 -6.95
CA PHE A 60 -2.32 4.54 -5.53
C PHE A 60 -3.29 3.64 -4.73
N TYR A 61 -2.78 3.06 -3.65
CA TYR A 61 -3.59 2.25 -2.73
C TYR A 61 -3.92 2.98 -1.43
N SER A 62 -3.04 3.89 -1.00
CA SER A 62 -3.24 4.77 0.14
C SER A 62 -2.55 6.11 -0.05
N ILE A 63 -3.06 7.11 0.66
CA ILE A 63 -2.49 8.44 0.83
C ILE A 63 -2.19 8.58 2.32
N PRO A 64 -0.91 8.50 2.74
CA PRO A 64 -0.57 8.72 4.15
C PRO A 64 -0.69 10.20 4.52
N THR A 65 -1.21 10.47 5.71
CA THR A 65 -1.12 11.81 6.31
C THR A 65 0.16 11.98 7.11
N LEU A 66 0.49 13.22 7.48
CA LEU A 66 1.61 13.52 8.38
C LEU A 66 1.44 12.78 9.72
N GLU A 67 0.23 12.75 10.28
CA GLU A 67 -0.09 12.09 11.54
C GLU A 67 0.14 10.57 11.45
N LEU A 68 -0.24 9.94 10.32
CA LEU A 68 0.04 8.52 10.10
C LEU A 68 1.56 8.26 10.02
N ILE A 69 2.30 9.12 9.32
CA ILE A 69 3.76 9.00 9.23
C ILE A 69 4.42 9.15 10.61
N GLU A 70 3.99 10.13 11.41
CA GLU A 70 4.47 10.34 12.79
C GLU A 70 4.12 9.16 13.69
N PHE A 71 2.89 8.64 13.59
CA PHE A 71 2.47 7.45 14.31
C PHE A 71 3.37 6.25 13.99
N ILE A 72 3.56 5.94 12.70
CA ILE A 72 4.41 4.83 12.27
C ILE A 72 5.85 5.05 12.73
N ARG A 73 6.39 6.26 12.59
CA ARG A 73 7.74 6.62 13.04
C ARG A 73 7.93 6.34 14.54
N GLY A 74 6.94 6.69 15.37
CA GLY A 74 6.94 6.39 16.81
C GLY A 74 6.86 4.89 17.15
N LYS A 75 6.55 4.02 16.18
CA LYS A 75 6.52 2.57 16.33
C LYS A 75 7.73 1.86 15.74
N ILE A 76 8.60 2.56 15.00
CA ILE A 76 9.84 1.99 14.49
C ILE A 76 10.84 1.82 15.64
N LEU A 77 11.38 0.62 15.79
CA LEU A 77 12.32 0.29 16.88
C LEU A 77 13.71 0.90 16.66
N ASN A 78 14.18 0.86 15.41
CA ASN A 78 15.48 1.37 14.99
C ASN A 78 15.40 1.78 13.52
N ILE A 79 15.56 3.08 13.26
CA ILE A 79 15.34 3.64 11.91
C ILE A 79 16.34 3.10 10.88
N GLU A 80 17.59 2.87 11.27
CA GLU A 80 18.66 2.32 10.42
C GLU A 80 18.44 0.84 10.07
N LYS A 81 17.55 0.18 10.81
CA LYS A 81 17.13 -1.22 10.60
C LYS A 81 15.67 -1.33 10.20
N ALA A 82 15.05 -0.23 9.81
CA ALA A 82 13.71 -0.21 9.28
C ALA A 82 13.73 -0.21 7.76
N ILE A 83 12.84 -0.98 7.15
CA ILE A 83 12.60 -0.96 5.70
C ILE A 83 11.11 -0.92 5.42
N GLU A 84 10.76 -0.37 4.27
CA GLU A 84 9.46 -0.56 3.65
C GLU A 84 9.55 -1.65 2.56
N ILE A 85 8.57 -2.55 2.52
CA ILE A 85 8.39 -3.53 1.43
C ILE A 85 7.05 -3.32 0.72
N GLY A 86 7.04 -3.58 -0.59
CA GLY A 86 5.88 -3.30 -1.43
C GLY A 86 5.55 -1.81 -1.47
N SER A 87 6.60 -0.98 -1.55
CA SER A 87 6.53 0.46 -1.41
C SER A 87 5.71 1.18 -2.49
N GLY A 88 5.51 0.56 -3.64
CA GLY A 88 4.83 1.19 -4.77
C GLY A 88 5.42 2.56 -5.13
N ASN A 89 4.67 3.64 -4.88
CA ASN A 89 5.14 5.02 -5.10
C ASN A 89 6.32 5.43 -4.18
N GLY A 90 6.54 4.73 -3.07
CA GLY A 90 7.65 4.99 -2.15
C GLY A 90 7.41 6.13 -1.15
N VAL A 91 6.16 6.62 -1.04
CA VAL A 91 5.81 7.76 -0.18
C VAL A 91 6.05 7.47 1.30
N TYR A 92 5.76 6.27 1.82
CA TYR A 92 6.02 5.97 3.23
C TYR A 92 7.53 5.90 3.48
N GLY A 93 8.28 5.16 2.66
CA GLY A 93 9.73 5.04 2.81
C GLY A 93 10.44 6.41 2.80
N ARG A 94 10.12 7.27 1.82
CA ARG A 94 10.65 8.63 1.72
C ARG A 94 10.31 9.47 2.95
N SER A 95 9.04 9.48 3.37
CA SER A 95 8.58 10.31 4.48
C SER A 95 9.03 9.81 5.85
N LEU A 96 9.27 8.51 6.01
CA LEU A 96 9.84 7.92 7.22
C LEU A 96 11.37 8.03 7.26
N GLY A 97 12.03 8.22 6.10
CA GLY A 97 13.49 8.20 5.99
C GLY A 97 14.06 6.77 6.06
N ILE A 98 13.35 5.78 5.51
CA ILE A 98 13.74 4.37 5.52
C ILE A 98 13.91 3.84 4.10
N ILE A 99 14.62 2.72 3.97
CA ILE A 99 14.83 2.07 2.67
C ILE A 99 13.49 1.55 2.14
N ALA A 100 13.12 1.97 0.93
CA ALA A 100 11.91 1.53 0.23
C ALA A 100 12.23 0.45 -0.81
N THR A 101 11.46 -0.64 -0.82
CA THR A 101 11.64 -1.75 -1.76
C THR A 101 10.33 -2.24 -2.33
N ASP A 102 10.34 -2.66 -3.59
CA ASP A 102 9.20 -3.30 -4.25
C ASP A 102 9.70 -4.33 -5.28
N ASN A 103 8.85 -5.30 -5.64
CA ASN A 103 9.20 -6.28 -6.67
C ASN A 103 8.90 -5.80 -8.09
N PHE A 104 8.26 -4.64 -8.24
CA PHE A 104 7.89 -4.00 -9.51
C PHE A 104 6.93 -4.84 -10.35
N MET A 105 6.04 -5.61 -9.72
CA MET A 105 5.13 -6.50 -10.45
C MET A 105 4.15 -5.78 -11.39
N GLN A 106 3.88 -4.50 -11.13
CA GLN A 106 3.00 -3.68 -11.97
C GLN A 106 3.75 -2.81 -12.98
N ASP A 107 5.09 -2.90 -13.04
CA ASP A 107 5.87 -2.14 -14.02
C ASP A 107 5.77 -2.81 -15.40
N PRO A 108 5.32 -2.11 -16.46
CA PRO A 108 5.27 -2.65 -17.82
C PRO A 108 6.61 -3.19 -18.32
N ARG A 109 7.74 -2.62 -17.88
CA ARG A 109 9.10 -3.07 -18.20
C ARG A 109 9.41 -4.46 -17.63
N LYS A 110 8.60 -4.94 -16.67
CA LYS A 110 8.73 -6.22 -15.98
C LYS A 110 7.67 -7.24 -16.39
N ALA A 111 6.87 -6.95 -17.41
CA ALA A 111 5.77 -7.81 -17.86
C ALA A 111 6.20 -9.25 -18.21
N SER A 112 7.45 -9.47 -18.65
CA SER A 112 7.98 -10.81 -18.89
C SER A 112 8.16 -11.64 -17.60
N LYS A 113 8.59 -10.99 -16.51
CA LYS A 113 8.77 -11.61 -15.18
C LYS A 113 7.41 -11.81 -14.49
N PHE A 114 6.48 -10.90 -14.68
CA PHE A 114 5.16 -10.89 -14.04
C PHE A 114 4.04 -11.03 -15.07
N SER A 115 4.12 -12.09 -15.87
CA SER A 115 3.16 -12.33 -16.96
C SER A 115 1.72 -12.38 -16.45
N GLY A 116 0.83 -11.68 -17.16
CA GLY A 116 -0.58 -11.55 -16.85
C GLY A 116 -0.95 -10.31 -16.02
N VAL A 117 -0.04 -9.80 -15.17
CA VAL A 117 -0.37 -8.71 -14.23
C VAL A 117 -0.85 -7.44 -14.95
N ILE A 118 -0.07 -6.90 -15.88
CA ILE A 118 -0.45 -5.68 -16.62
C ILE A 118 -1.76 -5.86 -17.38
N SER A 119 -1.98 -7.04 -17.97
CA SER A 119 -3.21 -7.34 -18.71
C SER A 119 -4.43 -7.38 -17.78
N GLU A 120 -4.29 -7.93 -16.57
CA GLU A 120 -5.35 -7.95 -15.56
C GLU A 120 -5.73 -6.53 -15.11
N TYR A 121 -4.74 -5.68 -14.81
CA TYR A 121 -5.00 -4.28 -14.41
C TYR A 121 -5.67 -3.47 -15.52
N SER A 122 -5.18 -3.62 -16.76
CA SER A 122 -5.77 -2.97 -17.93
C SER A 122 -7.24 -3.38 -18.15
N LYS A 123 -7.57 -4.68 -18.02
CA LYS A 123 -8.96 -5.18 -18.13
C LYS A 123 -9.88 -4.61 -17.06
N LEU A 124 -9.35 -4.33 -15.87
CA LEU A 124 -10.10 -3.74 -14.76
C LEU A 124 -10.20 -2.21 -14.84
N GLY A 125 -9.53 -1.58 -15.82
CA GLY A 125 -9.42 -0.13 -15.93
C GLY A 125 -8.70 0.48 -14.73
N GLN A 126 -7.75 -0.25 -14.12
CA GLN A 126 -6.93 0.27 -13.04
C GLN A 126 -5.58 0.69 -13.58
N GLU A 127 -5.14 1.89 -13.23
CA GLU A 127 -3.77 2.30 -13.51
C GLU A 127 -2.78 1.46 -12.71
N VAL A 128 -1.62 1.24 -13.32
CA VAL A 128 -0.48 0.60 -12.64
C VAL A 128 0.18 1.58 -11.68
N VAL A 129 0.89 1.06 -10.70
CA VAL A 129 1.59 1.88 -9.70
C VAL A 129 2.67 2.76 -10.36
N PRO A 130 2.68 4.09 -10.08
CA PRO A 130 3.78 4.97 -10.47
C PRO A 130 4.93 4.83 -9.46
N TYR A 131 5.84 3.89 -9.72
CA TYR A 131 7.00 3.63 -8.88
C TYR A 131 7.93 4.85 -8.81
N GLY A 132 8.25 5.30 -7.60
CA GLY A 132 9.16 6.45 -7.39
C GLY A 132 10.64 6.06 -7.48
N ASP A 133 11.49 7.01 -7.83
CA ASP A 133 12.95 6.80 -7.98
C ASP A 133 13.65 6.38 -6.67
N ASN A 134 13.02 6.64 -5.52
CA ASN A 134 13.51 6.21 -4.22
C ASN A 134 13.25 4.72 -3.91
N VAL A 135 12.55 4.00 -4.78
CA VAL A 135 12.18 2.60 -4.57
C VAL A 135 13.15 1.66 -5.25
N ILE A 136 13.77 0.79 -4.46
CA ILE A 136 14.73 -0.21 -4.95
C ILE A 136 13.95 -1.44 -5.43
N GLU A 137 14.23 -1.89 -6.66
CA GLU A 137 13.71 -3.17 -7.16
C GLU A 137 14.32 -4.34 -6.39
N LEU A 138 13.57 -4.85 -5.40
CA LEU A 138 13.97 -5.97 -4.55
C LEU A 138 12.73 -6.63 -3.94
N ASP A 139 12.64 -7.96 -4.02
CA ASP A 139 11.55 -8.70 -3.37
C ASP A 139 11.59 -8.50 -1.85
N GLY A 140 10.42 -8.43 -1.20
CA GLY A 140 10.33 -8.17 0.23
C GLY A 140 11.11 -9.18 1.09
N ARG A 141 11.14 -10.47 0.73
CA ARG A 141 11.94 -11.47 1.47
C ARG A 141 13.44 -11.21 1.30
N GLU A 142 13.85 -10.83 0.09
CA GLU A 142 15.24 -10.49 -0.20
C GLU A 142 15.68 -9.20 0.49
N ALA A 143 14.82 -8.19 0.54
CA ALA A 143 15.04 -6.93 1.24
C ALA A 143 15.22 -7.15 2.74
N VAL A 144 14.30 -7.87 3.40
CA VAL A 144 14.40 -8.21 4.82
C VAL A 144 15.73 -8.93 5.11
N ARG A 145 16.09 -9.92 4.29
CA ARG A 145 17.35 -10.67 4.45
C ARG A 145 18.59 -9.81 4.24
N LYS A 146 18.60 -8.96 3.20
CA LYS A 146 19.74 -8.13 2.79
C LYS A 146 20.05 -7.08 3.85
N TYR A 147 19.03 -6.36 4.31
CA TYR A 147 19.20 -5.24 5.23
C TYR A 147 19.15 -5.66 6.70
N LYS A 148 18.81 -6.94 6.99
CA LYS A 148 18.61 -7.45 8.35
C LYS A 148 17.59 -6.58 9.09
N ALA A 149 16.43 -6.39 8.47
CA ALA A 149 15.41 -5.47 8.96
C ALA A 149 14.85 -5.90 10.32
N GLU A 150 14.95 -5.01 11.30
CA GLU A 150 14.34 -5.16 12.62
C GLU A 150 12.87 -4.74 12.60
N THR A 151 12.56 -3.66 11.89
CA THR A 151 11.18 -3.22 11.63
C THR A 151 10.89 -3.31 10.14
N VAL A 152 9.80 -3.99 9.79
CA VAL A 152 9.28 -4.03 8.41
C VAL A 152 7.99 -3.24 8.36
N VAL A 153 7.94 -2.21 7.53
CA VAL A 153 6.75 -1.41 7.25
C VAL A 153 6.20 -1.83 5.89
N CYS A 154 4.88 -1.89 5.75
CA CYS A 154 4.26 -2.13 4.47
C CYS A 154 2.83 -1.57 4.44
N SER A 155 2.33 -1.26 3.25
CA SER A 155 1.03 -0.62 3.07
C SER A 155 0.26 -1.27 1.92
N TRP A 156 -0.96 -1.74 2.19
CA TRP A 156 -1.89 -2.37 1.23
C TRP A 156 -1.38 -3.62 0.49
N VAL A 157 -0.20 -4.13 0.84
CA VAL A 157 0.34 -5.38 0.33
C VAL A 157 -0.48 -6.58 0.80
N THR A 158 -0.74 -7.52 -0.09
CA THR A 158 -1.49 -8.74 0.22
C THR A 158 -0.57 -9.92 0.44
N HIS A 159 -1.03 -10.91 1.19
CA HIS A 159 -0.24 -12.11 1.48
C HIS A 159 -0.06 -12.96 0.22
N LYS A 160 1.02 -13.75 0.22
CA LYS A 160 1.32 -14.69 -0.84
C LYS A 160 0.26 -15.79 -0.92
N TYR A 161 -0.24 -16.04 -2.13
CA TYR A 161 -1.15 -17.14 -2.41
C TYR A 161 -0.49 -18.49 -2.05
N ASN A 162 -1.25 -19.36 -1.41
CA ASN A 162 -0.81 -20.71 -1.05
C ASN A 162 -1.70 -21.76 -1.72
N PRO A 163 -1.18 -22.60 -2.65
CA PRO A 163 -1.97 -23.60 -3.35
C PRO A 163 -2.52 -24.71 -2.43
N ILE A 164 -1.98 -24.88 -1.22
CA ILE A 164 -2.49 -25.83 -0.22
C ILE A 164 -3.64 -25.21 0.58
N LYS A 165 -3.66 -23.88 0.73
CA LYS A 165 -4.70 -23.12 1.47
C LYS A 165 -5.46 -22.16 0.55
N MET A 166 -5.96 -22.68 -0.58
CA MET A 166 -6.59 -21.86 -1.64
C MET A 166 -7.74 -20.97 -1.14
N HIS A 167 -8.49 -21.42 -0.12
CA HIS A 167 -9.62 -20.69 0.46
C HIS A 167 -9.22 -19.35 1.10
N LEU A 168 -7.95 -19.17 1.49
CA LEU A 168 -7.44 -17.89 2.00
C LEU A 168 -7.15 -16.87 0.89
N GLY A 169 -7.22 -17.28 -0.38
CA GLY A 169 -6.86 -16.43 -1.51
C GLY A 169 -5.41 -15.95 -1.43
N GLY A 170 -5.20 -14.68 -1.74
CA GLY A 170 -3.88 -14.03 -1.75
C GLY A 170 -3.39 -13.72 -3.17
N ASN A 171 -2.22 -13.09 -3.24
CA ASN A 171 -1.60 -12.70 -4.50
C ASN A 171 -0.45 -13.67 -4.83
N LYS A 172 -0.35 -14.12 -6.08
CA LYS A 172 0.74 -14.99 -6.56
C LYS A 172 2.14 -14.44 -6.24
N PHE A 173 2.29 -13.12 -6.31
CA PHE A 173 3.50 -12.36 -6.02
C PHE A 173 3.41 -11.58 -4.69
N GLY A 174 2.44 -11.93 -3.84
CA GLY A 174 2.23 -11.30 -2.55
C GLY A 174 3.33 -11.62 -1.53
N VAL A 175 3.21 -10.99 -0.36
CA VAL A 175 4.21 -11.05 0.71
C VAL A 175 4.07 -12.33 1.52
N ASP A 176 5.19 -13.01 1.74
CA ASP A 176 5.29 -14.16 2.64
C ASP A 176 5.50 -13.68 4.08
N PHE A 177 4.43 -13.13 4.68
CA PHE A 177 4.51 -12.50 6.00
C PHE A 177 4.98 -13.46 7.10
N LYS A 178 4.56 -14.73 7.05
CA LYS A 178 5.00 -15.72 8.03
C LYS A 178 6.52 -15.90 7.97
N TRP A 179 7.08 -16.01 6.76
CA TRP A 179 8.53 -16.12 6.59
C TRP A 179 9.28 -14.92 7.18
N ILE A 180 8.73 -13.70 7.03
CA ILE A 180 9.29 -12.46 7.58
C ILE A 180 9.26 -12.50 9.11
N LEU A 181 8.12 -12.81 9.73
CA LEU A 181 8.00 -12.88 11.18
C LEU A 181 8.86 -13.99 11.80
N ASP A 182 9.13 -15.08 11.06
CA ASP A 182 10.01 -16.15 11.52
C ASP A 182 11.53 -15.77 11.46
N ARG A 183 11.89 -14.55 11.05
CA ARG A 183 13.31 -14.12 11.00
C ARG A 183 13.78 -13.66 12.38
N ASN A 184 14.89 -14.22 12.85
CA ASN A 184 15.48 -13.89 14.15
C ASN A 184 15.80 -12.40 14.39
N HIS A 185 16.07 -11.64 13.33
CA HIS A 185 16.40 -10.22 13.38
C HIS A 185 15.18 -9.33 13.21
N THR A 186 14.08 -9.85 12.66
CA THR A 186 12.82 -9.10 12.60
C THR A 186 12.20 -9.13 13.98
N LYS A 187 11.78 -7.95 14.45
CA LYS A 187 11.19 -7.72 15.77
C LYS A 187 9.82 -7.10 15.68
N ARG A 188 9.56 -6.38 14.59
CA ARG A 188 8.28 -5.74 14.35
C ARG A 188 7.88 -5.75 12.89
N LEU A 189 6.62 -6.05 12.63
CA LEU A 189 5.95 -5.82 11.35
C LEU A 189 4.82 -4.81 11.56
N ILE A 190 4.80 -3.76 10.76
CA ILE A 190 3.74 -2.74 10.70
C ILE A 190 3.08 -2.85 9.33
N LEU A 191 1.78 -3.13 9.32
CA LEU A 191 0.95 -3.16 8.11
C LEU A 191 -0.11 -2.07 8.19
N VAL A 192 -0.06 -1.10 7.28
CA VAL A 192 -1.18 -0.19 7.02
C VAL A 192 -2.09 -0.85 6.00
N GLY A 193 -3.39 -0.92 6.28
CA GLY A 193 -4.30 -1.58 5.36
C GLY A 193 -5.75 -1.49 5.81
N ASN A 194 -6.54 -2.51 5.47
CA ASN A 194 -7.96 -2.59 5.77
C ASN A 194 -8.37 -3.97 6.27
N LYS A 195 -9.22 -4.04 7.30
CA LYS A 195 -9.67 -5.31 7.89
C LYS A 195 -10.31 -6.23 6.87
N ASN A 196 -11.12 -5.71 5.94
CA ASN A 196 -11.76 -6.54 4.91
C ASN A 196 -10.77 -7.01 3.83
N THR A 197 -9.80 -6.17 3.45
CA THR A 197 -8.74 -6.56 2.49
C THR A 197 -7.83 -7.65 3.06
N HIS A 198 -7.45 -7.54 4.34
CA HIS A 198 -6.49 -8.44 4.97
C HIS A 198 -7.12 -9.55 5.80
N LYS A 199 -8.45 -9.67 5.87
CA LYS A 199 -9.16 -10.67 6.72
C LYS A 199 -8.68 -12.11 6.56
N ASN A 200 -8.20 -12.48 5.37
CA ASN A 200 -7.73 -13.84 5.06
C ASN A 200 -6.20 -13.99 5.12
N ASN A 201 -5.47 -12.94 5.51
CA ASN A 201 -4.02 -13.00 5.66
C ASN A 201 -3.68 -13.94 6.82
N PRO A 202 -2.85 -15.00 6.62
CA PRO A 202 -2.56 -15.99 7.67
C PRO A 202 -2.00 -15.41 8.98
N ILE A 203 -1.35 -14.25 8.94
CA ILE A 203 -0.80 -13.64 10.16
C ILE A 203 -1.86 -12.93 11.02
N MET A 204 -3.10 -12.77 10.53
CA MET A 204 -4.21 -12.23 11.31
C MET A 204 -4.62 -13.14 12.48
N GLU A 205 -4.26 -14.43 12.44
CA GLU A 205 -4.47 -15.38 13.53
C GLU A 205 -3.42 -15.23 14.66
N LEU A 206 -2.32 -14.52 14.40
CA LEU A 206 -1.28 -14.29 15.39
C LEU A 206 -1.64 -13.09 16.30
N PRO A 207 -1.18 -13.08 17.56
CA PRO A 207 -1.36 -11.91 18.43
C PRO A 207 -0.79 -10.65 17.79
N HIS A 208 -1.60 -9.59 17.73
CA HIS A 208 -1.22 -8.30 17.18
C HIS A 208 -2.02 -7.18 17.82
N GLN A 209 -1.53 -5.96 17.64
CA GLN A 209 -2.25 -4.74 17.99
C GLN A 209 -2.93 -4.18 16.74
N GLU A 210 -4.18 -3.75 16.89
CA GLU A 210 -4.91 -3.01 15.87
C GLU A 210 -5.07 -1.56 16.35
N PHE A 211 -4.75 -0.61 15.48
CA PHE A 211 -4.96 0.81 15.72
C PHE A 211 -5.95 1.36 14.71
N ASP A 212 -7.06 1.88 15.23
CA ASP A 212 -7.98 2.72 14.48
C ASP A 212 -7.49 4.17 14.60
N LEU A 213 -7.03 4.72 13.49
CA LEU A 213 -6.51 6.07 13.39
C LEU A 213 -7.50 6.92 12.63
N ASP A 214 -8.72 7.04 13.16
CA ASP A 214 -9.84 7.71 12.52
C ASP A 214 -9.41 9.03 11.85
N GLY A 215 -9.76 9.18 10.58
CA GLY A 215 -9.35 10.31 9.75
C GLY A 215 -7.93 10.27 9.17
N GLN A 216 -7.00 9.42 9.63
CA GLN A 216 -5.58 9.50 9.24
C GLN A 216 -5.16 8.54 8.13
N ILE A 217 -6.03 7.61 7.74
CA ILE A 217 -5.80 6.68 6.63
C ILE A 217 -6.78 7.02 5.51
N TYR A 218 -6.25 7.45 4.37
CA TYR A 218 -7.02 7.65 3.15
C TYR A 218 -6.60 6.61 2.12
N SER A 219 -7.56 6.03 1.42
CA SER A 219 -7.31 4.89 0.55
C SER A 219 -8.34 4.79 -0.58
N ARG A 220 -8.10 3.86 -1.50
CA ARG A 220 -9.07 3.47 -2.53
C ARG A 220 -10.17 2.53 -2.04
N SER A 221 -10.23 2.24 -0.74
CA SER A 221 -11.16 1.25 -0.19
C SER A 221 -12.60 1.74 -0.20
N ALA A 222 -13.50 0.82 -0.52
CA ALA A 222 -14.94 1.03 -0.40
C ALA A 222 -15.43 1.08 1.05
N MET A 223 -14.61 0.59 1.99
CA MET A 223 -14.94 0.44 3.42
C MET A 223 -13.87 1.13 4.29
N PRO A 224 -13.70 2.47 4.17
CA PRO A 224 -12.64 3.20 4.86
C PRO A 224 -12.75 3.11 6.39
N GLU A 225 -13.93 2.86 6.95
CA GLU A 225 -14.15 2.62 8.38
C GLU A 225 -13.43 1.37 8.91
N LEU A 226 -12.95 0.51 8.00
CA LEU A 226 -12.14 -0.67 8.29
C LEU A 226 -10.65 -0.46 8.07
N ASP A 227 -10.20 0.74 7.70
CA ASP A 227 -8.78 1.05 7.53
C ASP A 227 -8.08 1.04 8.90
N ARG A 228 -6.98 0.30 9.03
CA ARG A 228 -6.28 0.06 10.30
C ARG A 228 -4.77 0.03 10.10
N VAL A 229 -4.05 0.29 11.19
CA VAL A 229 -2.64 -0.11 11.32
C VAL A 229 -2.57 -1.35 12.20
N PHE A 230 -1.96 -2.41 11.68
CA PHE A 230 -1.73 -3.66 12.39
C PHE A 230 -0.24 -3.76 12.77
N ILE A 231 0.05 -4.16 14.00
CA ILE A 231 1.42 -4.30 14.50
C ILE A 231 1.61 -5.67 15.15
N TRP A 232 2.58 -6.44 14.65
CA TRP A 232 3.04 -7.69 15.25
C TRP A 232 4.43 -7.48 15.85
N ASP A 233 4.60 -7.88 17.12
CA ASP A 233 5.89 -8.00 17.78
C ASP A 233 6.31 -9.49 17.76
N CYS A 234 7.59 -9.77 17.46
CA CYS A 234 8.12 -11.13 17.25
C CYS A 234 9.44 -11.40 17.98
#